data_AF-A0A2N8ZBN9-F1
#
_entry.id   AF-A0A2N8ZBN9-F1
#
_cell.length_a   1.000
_cell.length_b   1.000
_cell.length_c   1.000
_cell.angle_alpha   90.00
_cell.angle_beta   90.00
_cell.angle_gamma   90.00
#
_symmetry.space_group_name_H-M   'P 1'
#
loop_
_entity.id
_entity.type
_entity.pdbx_description
1 polymer ?
#
loop_
_entity_poly.entity_id
_entity_poly.type
_entity_poly.pdbx_seq_one_letter_code
_entity_poly.pdbx_strand_id
1 'polypeptide(L)'
;MHCDLNKISMSGLSDSGLKVWPKCAVNEKTATKSDTGKRNLSTILQAFGLSAREAIQVMERLASTITNMRRGSAINLYYLVILMCIKEKYPEFFTKLHKKTIFSGTAKSEWNIFAHNLFLGERVLDIHIDTNSFFTNFVEKNHGTTLQIQSLYRSTDATVTLNNYFSSTHSSMLMGFIRESTYSALKLSNRNTNDSGETLTISNISNWLQYGCHWVEEECVAKGEGNDRRSPVEQLSFYDRYKDLVELSTALDV
;
A
#
# COMPACT_ATOMS: atom_id res chain seq x y z
N MET A 1 29.75 0.46 -4.92
CA MET A 1 28.48 0.05 -5.56
C MET A 1 27.51 1.20 -5.46
N HIS A 2 27.20 1.84 -6.59
CA HIS A 2 26.19 2.90 -6.67
C HIS A 2 24.91 2.19 -7.14
N CYS A 3 24.13 1.62 -6.20
CA CYS A 3 22.78 1.17 -6.57
C CYS A 3 22.07 2.38 -7.15
N ASP A 4 21.36 2.21 -8.27
CA ASP A 4 20.50 3.22 -8.90
C ASP A 4 19.31 3.56 -7.99
N LEU A 5 19.61 4.09 -6.79
CA LEU A 5 18.67 4.58 -5.79
C LEU A 5 17.76 5.66 -6.39
N ASN A 6 18.21 6.31 -7.45
CA ASN A 6 17.41 7.27 -8.21
C ASN A 6 16.24 6.58 -8.94
N LYS A 7 16.37 5.34 -9.42
CA LYS A 7 15.28 4.60 -10.11
C LYS A 7 14.21 4.10 -9.15
N ILE A 8 14.59 3.78 -7.91
CA ILE A 8 13.67 3.36 -6.83
C ILE A 8 13.16 4.53 -5.98
N SER A 9 13.67 5.75 -6.23
CA SER A 9 13.13 6.97 -5.62
C SER A 9 11.72 7.25 -6.15
N MET A 10 10.89 7.94 -5.36
CA MET A 10 9.55 8.33 -5.82
C MET A 10 9.56 9.17 -7.09
N SER A 11 10.61 9.96 -7.30
CA SER A 11 10.86 10.66 -8.57
C SER A 11 11.09 9.67 -9.72
N GLY A 12 12.01 8.71 -9.56
CA GLY A 12 12.29 7.70 -10.60
C GLY A 12 11.09 6.80 -10.93
N LEU A 13 10.25 6.51 -9.94
CA LEU A 13 8.99 5.79 -10.12
C LEU A 13 7.94 6.61 -10.88
N SER A 14 7.91 7.92 -10.65
CA SER A 14 7.01 8.81 -11.38
C SER A 14 7.49 8.99 -12.83
N ASP A 15 8.80 9.08 -13.04
CA ASP A 15 9.43 9.20 -14.36
C ASP A 15 9.26 7.92 -15.21
N SER A 16 9.20 6.75 -14.58
CA SER A 16 8.84 5.49 -15.25
C SER A 16 7.34 5.38 -15.56
N GLY A 17 6.53 6.37 -15.18
CA GLY A 17 5.10 6.44 -15.46
C GLY A 17 4.27 5.51 -14.58
N LEU A 18 4.80 5.07 -13.44
CA LEU A 18 4.06 4.26 -12.47
C LEU A 18 3.23 5.15 -11.54
N LYS A 19 2.04 4.67 -11.18
CA LYS A 19 1.19 5.31 -10.17
C LYS A 19 1.53 4.74 -8.80
N VAL A 20 2.23 5.52 -7.98
CA VAL A 20 2.65 5.07 -6.65
C VAL A 20 1.65 5.47 -5.56
N TRP A 21 1.28 4.50 -4.72
CA TRP A 21 0.43 4.74 -3.55
C TRP A 21 0.89 3.94 -2.31
N PRO A 22 0.98 4.55 -1.12
CA PRO A 22 0.89 5.98 -0.87
C PRO A 22 2.14 6.71 -1.39
N LYS A 23 2.10 8.04 -1.46
CA LYS A 23 3.26 8.86 -1.78
C LYS A 23 4.13 9.07 -0.51
N CYS A 24 5.34 9.60 -0.67
CA CYS A 24 6.12 10.06 0.48
C CYS A 24 5.58 11.37 1.04
N ALA A 25 5.56 11.49 2.37
CA ALA A 25 5.30 12.76 3.05
C ALA A 25 6.28 13.86 2.62
N VAL A 26 5.83 15.12 2.68
CA VAL A 26 6.65 16.31 2.42
C VAL A 26 6.85 17.03 3.74
N ASN A 27 7.86 16.60 4.47
CA ASN A 27 8.26 17.20 5.73
C ASN A 27 9.23 18.36 5.50
N GLU A 28 8.88 19.56 5.96
CA GLU A 28 9.69 20.79 5.86
C GLU A 28 11.10 20.66 6.47
N LYS A 29 11.30 19.70 7.38
CA LYS A 29 12.58 19.43 8.06
C LYS A 29 13.55 18.55 7.26
N THR A 30 13.11 17.88 6.20
CA THR A 30 14.00 17.13 5.31
C THR A 30 13.92 17.72 3.92
N ALA A 31 15.02 18.28 3.46
CA ALA A 31 15.16 18.72 2.09
C ALA A 31 14.81 17.56 1.13
N THR A 32 13.69 17.66 0.44
CA THR A 32 13.21 16.76 -0.64
C THR A 32 12.47 15.45 -0.27
N LYS A 33 11.41 15.15 -1.04
CA LYS A 33 10.63 13.89 -1.02
C LYS A 33 11.49 12.63 -1.14
N SER A 34 12.65 12.72 -1.80
CA SER A 34 13.56 11.59 -1.99
C SER A 34 14.13 11.08 -0.67
N ASP A 35 14.31 11.95 0.32
CA ASP A 35 14.95 11.57 1.59
C ASP A 35 13.99 10.83 2.51
N THR A 36 12.70 11.22 2.52
CA THR A 36 11.66 10.48 3.23
C THR A 36 11.42 9.09 2.63
N GLY A 37 11.46 8.95 1.30
CA GLY A 37 11.37 7.64 0.66
C GLY A 37 12.49 6.68 1.10
N LYS A 38 13.74 7.14 1.07
CA LYS A 38 14.90 6.37 1.52
C LYS A 38 14.80 5.99 2.99
N ARG A 39 14.37 6.93 3.85
CA ARG A 39 14.17 6.70 5.28
C ARG A 39 13.12 5.63 5.54
N ASN A 40 11.95 5.72 4.90
CA ASN A 40 10.90 4.71 5.00
C ASN A 40 11.40 3.32 4.58
N LEU A 41 12.11 3.22 3.45
CA LEU A 41 12.70 1.95 2.99
C LEU A 41 13.73 1.41 4.01
N SER A 42 14.62 2.26 4.50
CA SER A 42 15.59 1.90 5.55
C SER A 42 14.89 1.40 6.82
N THR A 43 13.82 2.07 7.26
CA THR A 43 13.02 1.67 8.41
C THR A 43 12.40 0.29 8.21
N ILE A 44 11.88 -0.01 7.01
CA ILE A 44 11.34 -1.34 6.69
C ILE A 44 12.46 -2.40 6.78
N LEU A 45 13.57 -2.21 6.06
CA LEU A 45 14.66 -3.18 6.03
C LEU A 45 15.21 -3.48 7.44
N GLN A 46 15.38 -2.44 8.27
CA GLN A 46 15.82 -2.58 9.65
C GLN A 46 14.79 -3.28 10.54
N ALA A 47 13.50 -3.00 10.36
CA ALA A 47 12.44 -3.60 11.16
C ALA A 47 12.37 -5.13 11.00
N PHE A 48 12.67 -5.63 9.81
CA PHE A 48 12.72 -7.07 9.54
C PHE A 48 14.09 -7.71 9.87
N GLY A 49 15.05 -6.95 10.39
CA GLY A 49 16.34 -7.49 10.83
C GLY A 49 17.18 -8.08 9.70
N LEU A 50 17.09 -7.51 8.48
CA LEU A 50 17.91 -7.95 7.36
C LEU A 50 19.37 -7.56 7.58
N SER A 51 20.27 -8.49 7.28
CA SER A 51 21.68 -8.24 7.11
C SER A 51 21.93 -7.32 5.91
N ALA A 52 23.12 -6.73 5.83
CA ALA A 52 23.48 -5.90 4.68
C ALA A 52 23.33 -6.65 3.34
N ARG A 53 23.67 -7.95 3.30
CA ARG A 53 23.52 -8.78 2.10
C ARG A 53 22.06 -8.99 1.72
N GLU A 54 21.23 -9.42 2.67
CA GLU A 54 19.78 -9.62 2.45
C GLU A 54 19.11 -8.31 2.00
N ALA A 55 19.47 -7.19 2.62
CA ALA A 55 18.96 -5.88 2.26
C ALA A 55 19.34 -5.46 0.83
N ILE A 56 20.59 -5.69 0.41
CA ILE A 56 21.04 -5.43 -0.97
C ILE A 56 20.21 -6.27 -1.95
N GLN A 57 20.06 -7.57 -1.69
CA GLN A 57 19.28 -8.47 -2.56
C GLN A 57 17.83 -8.02 -2.69
N VAL A 58 17.17 -7.66 -1.58
CA VAL A 58 15.80 -7.13 -1.61
C VAL A 58 15.72 -5.85 -2.45
N MET A 59 16.69 -4.94 -2.33
CA MET A 59 16.67 -3.68 -3.07
C MET A 59 16.98 -3.88 -4.57
N GLU A 60 17.83 -4.82 -4.94
CA GLU A 60 18.10 -5.19 -6.34
C GLU A 60 16.87 -5.82 -7.00
N ARG A 61 16.22 -6.74 -6.30
CA ARG A 61 14.94 -7.34 -6.74
C ARG A 61 13.86 -6.29 -6.89
N LEU A 62 13.73 -5.39 -5.92
CA LEU A 62 12.79 -4.27 -5.99
C LEU A 62 13.01 -3.43 -7.24
N ALA A 63 14.26 -3.02 -7.51
CA ALA A 63 14.60 -2.24 -8.69
C ALA A 63 14.24 -2.98 -9.98
N SER A 64 14.60 -4.27 -10.07
CA SER A 64 14.28 -5.12 -11.22
C SER A 64 12.77 -5.24 -11.44
N THR A 65 12.00 -5.53 -10.39
CA THR A 65 10.55 -5.61 -10.43
C THR A 65 9.96 -4.31 -10.96
N ILE A 66 10.36 -3.16 -10.41
CA ILE A 66 9.88 -1.83 -10.83
C ILE A 66 10.21 -1.57 -12.30
N THR A 67 11.43 -1.86 -12.76
CA THR A 67 11.84 -1.60 -14.14
C THR A 67 11.08 -2.45 -15.17
N ASN A 68 10.59 -3.61 -14.74
CA ASN A 68 9.82 -4.52 -15.59
C ASN A 68 8.31 -4.26 -15.54
N MET A 69 7.85 -3.32 -14.71
CA MET A 69 6.43 -2.95 -14.67
C MET A 69 6.02 -2.13 -15.90
N ARG A 70 4.80 -2.37 -16.38
CA ARG A 70 4.23 -1.63 -17.49
C ARG A 70 3.93 -0.18 -17.07
N ARG A 71 4.20 0.77 -17.96
CA ARG A 71 3.81 2.18 -17.76
C ARG A 71 2.30 2.28 -17.49
N GLY A 72 1.92 3.12 -16.53
CA GLY A 72 0.53 3.31 -16.09
C GLY A 72 0.04 2.30 -15.06
N SER A 73 0.83 1.28 -14.71
CA SER A 73 0.51 0.38 -13.60
C SER A 73 0.59 1.07 -12.25
N ALA A 74 -0.29 0.65 -11.33
CA ALA A 74 -0.21 1.02 -9.92
C ALA A 74 0.81 0.16 -9.17
N ILE A 75 1.47 0.76 -8.18
CA ILE A 75 2.33 0.07 -7.24
C ILE A 75 2.24 0.68 -5.84
N ASN A 76 2.11 -0.19 -4.86
CA ASN A 76 2.31 0.08 -3.45
C ASN A 76 3.71 -0.37 -3.06
N LEU A 77 4.64 0.58 -3.13
CA LEU A 77 6.06 0.34 -2.95
C LEU A 77 6.36 -0.27 -1.58
N TYR A 78 5.85 0.31 -0.50
CA TYR A 78 6.13 -0.15 0.85
C TYR A 78 5.53 -1.53 1.12
N TYR A 79 4.34 -1.81 0.59
CA TYR A 79 3.74 -3.12 0.70
C TYR A 79 4.57 -4.19 -0.02
N LEU A 80 5.02 -3.91 -1.25
CA LEU A 80 5.89 -4.82 -2.00
C LEU A 80 7.20 -5.09 -1.25
N VAL A 81 7.86 -4.05 -0.75
CA VAL A 81 9.12 -4.20 0.00
C VAL A 81 8.93 -4.98 1.29
N ILE A 82 7.83 -4.75 2.02
CA ILE A 82 7.52 -5.55 3.22
C ILE A 82 7.35 -7.03 2.84
N LEU A 83 6.62 -7.33 1.76
CA LEU A 83 6.45 -8.72 1.29
C LEU A 83 7.79 -9.36 0.88
N MET A 84 8.66 -8.61 0.19
CA MET A 84 10.01 -9.07 -0.14
C MET A 84 10.85 -9.35 1.12
N CYS A 85 10.79 -8.49 2.14
CA CYS A 85 11.47 -8.72 3.41
C CYS A 85 10.95 -9.97 4.13
N ILE A 86 9.63 -10.17 4.17
CA ILE A 86 9.02 -11.37 4.77
C ILE A 86 9.44 -12.61 3.99
N LYS A 87 9.44 -12.57 2.65
CA LYS A 87 9.89 -13.70 1.82
C LYS A 87 11.36 -14.06 2.07
N GLU A 88 12.23 -13.05 2.17
CA GLU A 88 13.67 -13.23 2.37
C GLU A 88 13.97 -13.79 3.77
N LYS A 89 13.40 -13.18 4.82
CA LYS A 89 13.78 -13.48 6.20
C LYS A 89 12.88 -14.54 6.89
N TYR A 90 11.61 -14.60 6.48
CA TYR A 90 10.57 -15.41 7.12
C TYR A 90 9.75 -16.17 6.06
N PRO A 91 10.37 -16.99 5.20
CA PRO A 91 9.70 -17.61 4.05
C PRO A 91 8.50 -18.47 4.44
N GLU A 92 8.55 -19.16 5.57
CA GLU A 92 7.41 -19.92 6.10
C GLU A 92 6.22 -19.02 6.41
N PHE A 93 6.46 -17.86 7.03
CA PHE A 93 5.40 -16.88 7.32
C PHE A 93 4.84 -16.27 6.04
N PHE A 94 5.69 -16.00 5.04
CA PHE A 94 5.25 -15.52 3.72
C PHE A 94 4.20 -16.46 3.10
N THR A 95 4.44 -17.78 3.11
CA THR A 95 3.49 -18.74 2.54
C THR A 95 2.14 -18.72 3.23
N LYS A 96 2.10 -18.32 4.50
CA LYS A 96 0.86 -18.29 5.26
C LYS A 96 0.01 -17.06 4.91
N LEU A 97 0.59 -15.95 4.45
CA LEU A 97 -0.09 -14.66 4.28
C LEU A 97 -1.39 -14.69 3.46
N HIS A 98 -1.56 -15.65 2.54
CA HIS A 98 -2.83 -15.84 1.81
C HIS A 98 -4.02 -16.26 2.72
N LYS A 99 -3.76 -16.74 3.95
CA LYS A 99 -4.78 -17.22 4.87
C LYS A 99 -5.41 -16.05 5.63
N LYS A 100 -6.69 -15.82 5.39
CA LYS A 100 -7.51 -14.80 6.06
C LYS A 100 -7.46 -14.87 7.60
N THR A 101 -7.27 -16.07 8.16
CA THR A 101 -7.23 -16.31 9.61
C THR A 101 -6.05 -15.67 10.33
N ILE A 102 -4.98 -15.32 9.61
CA ILE A 102 -3.77 -14.71 10.18
C ILE A 102 -4.05 -13.31 10.73
N PHE A 103 -5.06 -12.63 10.19
CA PHE A 103 -5.48 -11.28 10.57
C PHE A 103 -6.80 -11.28 11.34
N SER A 104 -7.07 -12.30 12.17
CA SER A 104 -8.33 -12.46 12.92
C SER A 104 -8.72 -11.32 13.88
N GLY A 105 -7.96 -10.21 13.93
CA GLY A 105 -8.23 -9.04 14.75
C GLY A 105 -8.00 -9.25 16.25
N THR A 106 -7.74 -10.48 16.68
CA THR A 106 -7.44 -10.80 18.08
C THR A 106 -5.96 -10.57 18.38
N ALA A 107 -5.61 -10.20 19.63
CA ALA A 107 -4.22 -10.07 20.06
C ALA A 107 -3.39 -11.38 19.88
N LYS A 108 -4.08 -12.52 19.76
CA LYS A 108 -3.47 -13.84 19.55
C LYS A 108 -3.41 -14.26 18.07
N SER A 109 -3.73 -13.36 17.14
CA SER A 109 -3.59 -13.65 15.71
C SER A 109 -2.12 -13.88 15.36
N GLU A 110 -1.85 -14.77 14.39
CA GLU A 110 -0.47 -15.06 13.95
C GLU A 110 0.25 -13.78 13.50
N TRP A 111 -0.46 -12.83 12.87
CA TRP A 111 0.09 -11.53 12.51
C TRP A 111 0.49 -10.70 13.73
N ASN A 112 -0.38 -10.59 14.74
CA ASN A 112 -0.08 -9.73 15.90
C ASN A 112 1.10 -10.26 16.70
N ILE A 113 1.24 -11.58 16.84
CA ILE A 113 2.41 -12.21 17.46
C ILE A 113 3.66 -11.93 16.64
N PHE A 114 3.60 -12.12 15.32
CA PHE A 114 4.72 -11.85 14.42
C PHE A 114 5.16 -10.38 14.45
N ALA A 115 4.20 -9.46 14.34
CA ALA A 115 4.44 -8.02 14.37
C ALA A 115 4.99 -7.53 15.73
N HIS A 116 4.52 -8.12 16.83
CA HIS A 116 5.02 -7.83 18.17
C HIS A 116 6.49 -8.27 18.33
N ASN A 117 6.82 -9.49 17.91
CA ASN A 117 8.19 -10.03 18.00
C ASN A 117 9.22 -9.22 17.19
N LEU A 118 8.77 -8.54 16.12
CA LEU A 118 9.60 -7.67 15.28
C LEU A 118 9.49 -6.19 15.64
N PHE A 119 8.76 -5.85 16.70
CA PHE A 119 8.53 -4.47 17.14
C PHE A 119 7.95 -3.56 16.02
N LEU A 120 7.13 -4.12 15.12
CA LEU A 120 6.56 -3.38 13.98
C LEU A 120 5.58 -2.27 14.43
N GLY A 121 5.10 -2.34 15.68
CA GLY A 121 4.30 -1.28 16.29
C GLY A 121 5.11 -0.04 16.68
N GLU A 122 6.44 -0.14 16.79
CA GLU A 122 7.33 0.95 17.21
C GLU A 122 8.04 1.62 16.02
N ARG A 123 7.97 1.00 14.85
CA ARG A 123 8.58 1.48 13.61
C ARG A 123 7.54 2.23 12.79
N VAL A 124 7.86 3.44 12.35
CA VAL A 124 6.91 4.32 11.68
C VAL A 124 7.32 4.64 10.24
N LEU A 125 6.32 4.84 9.39
CA LEU A 125 6.44 5.35 8.04
C LEU A 125 5.80 6.72 7.94
N ASP A 126 6.48 7.64 7.25
CA ASP A 126 5.94 8.96 6.92
C ASP A 126 5.40 8.95 5.49
N ILE A 127 4.08 8.98 5.36
CA ILE A 127 3.37 8.81 4.09
C ILE A 127 2.51 10.02 3.76
N HIS A 128 2.23 10.19 2.47
CA HIS A 128 1.30 11.18 1.96
C HIS A 128 0.13 10.46 1.29
N ILE A 129 -1.08 10.72 1.79
CA ILE A 129 -2.33 10.22 1.23
C ILE A 129 -2.88 11.29 0.29
N ASP A 130 -2.72 11.06 -1.02
CA ASP A 130 -3.17 11.99 -2.06
C ASP A 130 -4.63 11.72 -2.46
N THR A 131 -5.55 12.21 -1.66
CA THR A 131 -6.99 12.06 -1.95
C THR A 131 -7.41 12.79 -3.21
N ASN A 132 -6.79 13.92 -3.52
CA ASN A 132 -7.17 14.78 -4.63
C ASN A 132 -6.90 14.13 -5.99
N SER A 133 -5.85 13.33 -6.12
CA SER A 133 -5.50 12.68 -7.39
C SER A 133 -6.27 11.39 -7.64
N PHE A 134 -6.62 10.65 -6.59
CA PHE A 134 -7.16 9.29 -6.71
C PHE A 134 -8.63 9.17 -6.30
N PHE A 135 -9.11 10.02 -5.39
CA PHE A 135 -10.44 9.95 -4.80
C PHE A 135 -11.19 11.25 -5.08
N THR A 136 -11.42 11.59 -6.34
CA THR A 136 -12.13 12.82 -6.72
C THR A 136 -13.64 12.70 -6.59
N ASN A 137 -14.19 11.52 -6.91
CA ASN A 137 -15.61 11.22 -6.81
C ASN A 137 -15.83 9.80 -6.27
N PHE A 138 -16.80 9.67 -5.38
CA PHE A 138 -17.33 8.41 -4.91
C PHE A 138 -18.61 8.05 -5.64
N VAL A 139 -18.89 6.76 -5.71
CA VAL A 139 -20.14 6.23 -6.29
C VAL A 139 -20.91 5.57 -5.15
N GLU A 140 -22.15 5.98 -4.91
CA GLU A 140 -23.03 5.35 -3.91
C GLU A 140 -24.30 4.86 -4.59
N LYS A 141 -24.69 3.61 -4.33
CA LYS A 141 -25.97 3.05 -4.82
C LYS A 141 -27.02 3.23 -3.75
N ASN A 142 -28.07 3.97 -4.06
CA ASN A 142 -29.20 4.18 -3.17
C ASN A 142 -30.52 3.85 -3.87
N HIS A 143 -31.21 2.81 -3.41
CA HIS A 143 -32.52 2.36 -3.92
C HIS A 143 -32.64 2.32 -5.45
N GLY A 144 -31.63 1.77 -6.14
CA GLY A 144 -31.62 1.65 -7.61
C GLY A 144 -31.07 2.86 -8.37
N THR A 145 -30.78 3.97 -7.67
CA THR A 145 -30.12 5.15 -8.25
C THR A 145 -28.63 5.15 -7.90
N THR A 146 -27.79 5.52 -8.87
CA THR A 146 -26.35 5.70 -8.65
C THR A 146 -26.06 7.18 -8.46
N LEU A 147 -25.54 7.56 -7.30
CA LEU A 147 -25.15 8.92 -6.97
C LEU A 147 -23.64 9.07 -7.10
N GLN A 148 -23.20 10.13 -7.76
CA GLN A 148 -21.80 10.55 -7.72
C GLN A 148 -21.64 11.63 -6.65
N ILE A 149 -20.72 11.39 -5.72
CA ILE A 149 -20.45 12.27 -4.60
C ILE A 149 -19.04 12.80 -4.75
N GLN A 150 -18.92 14.12 -4.90
CA GLN A 150 -17.61 14.76 -4.94
C GLN A 150 -16.89 14.56 -3.60
N SER A 151 -15.64 14.15 -3.66
CA SER A 151 -14.80 14.04 -2.47
C SER A 151 -14.39 15.42 -1.98
N LEU A 152 -14.61 15.64 -0.68
CA LEU A 152 -14.16 16.84 0.02
C LEU A 152 -12.91 16.57 0.87
N TYR A 153 -12.41 15.33 0.83
CA TYR A 153 -11.24 14.90 1.58
C TYR A 153 -9.97 15.54 1.05
N ARG A 154 -9.26 16.23 1.94
CA ARG A 154 -7.98 16.86 1.63
C ARG A 154 -6.84 15.86 1.77
N SER A 155 -5.87 15.98 0.88
CA SER A 155 -4.61 15.24 0.98
C SER A 155 -3.89 15.61 2.27
N THR A 156 -3.26 14.64 2.92
CA THR A 156 -2.51 14.89 4.14
C THR A 156 -1.30 13.99 4.25
N ASP A 157 -0.29 14.50 4.95
CA ASP A 157 0.80 13.68 5.47
C ASP A 157 0.34 12.98 6.75
N ALA A 158 0.85 11.77 6.97
CA ALA A 158 0.56 10.96 8.13
C ALA A 158 1.78 10.13 8.51
N THR A 159 1.94 9.92 9.82
CA THR A 159 2.90 8.97 10.37
C THR A 159 2.13 7.73 10.85
N VAL A 160 2.48 6.55 10.33
CA VAL A 160 1.78 5.29 10.63
C VAL A 160 2.78 4.21 11.05
N THR A 161 2.41 3.37 12.01
CA THR A 161 3.25 2.22 12.38
C THR A 161 3.29 1.20 11.25
N LEU A 162 4.41 0.48 11.10
CA LEU A 162 4.53 -0.60 10.10
C LEU A 162 3.46 -1.66 10.29
N ASN A 163 3.14 -1.99 11.54
CA ASN A 163 2.07 -2.92 11.87
C ASN A 163 0.73 -2.45 11.28
N ASN A 164 0.28 -1.24 11.62
CA ASN A 164 -0.99 -0.70 11.15
C ASN A 164 -1.01 -0.54 9.63
N TYR A 165 0.10 -0.07 9.05
CA TYR A 165 0.25 0.08 7.61
C TYR A 165 0.02 -1.24 6.87
N PHE A 166 0.75 -2.28 7.28
CA PHE A 166 0.68 -3.57 6.62
C PHE A 166 -0.66 -4.25 6.88
N SER A 167 -1.18 -4.26 8.11
CA SER A 167 -2.45 -4.92 8.40
C SER A 167 -3.62 -4.32 7.61
N SER A 168 -3.71 -2.99 7.54
CA SER A 168 -4.77 -2.30 6.79
C SER A 168 -4.65 -2.54 5.29
N THR A 169 -3.43 -2.42 4.74
CA THR A 169 -3.18 -2.63 3.31
C THR A 169 -3.42 -4.10 2.93
N HIS A 170 -2.85 -5.04 3.69
CA HIS A 170 -2.90 -6.46 3.38
C HIS A 170 -4.32 -7.01 3.42
N SER A 171 -5.12 -6.61 4.44
CA SER A 171 -6.52 -7.01 4.55
C SER A 171 -7.31 -6.62 3.29
N SER A 172 -7.10 -5.40 2.78
CA SER A 172 -7.73 -4.94 1.54
C SER A 172 -7.27 -5.69 0.31
N MET A 173 -5.96 -5.90 0.16
CA MET A 173 -5.38 -6.60 -0.99
C MET A 173 -5.86 -8.06 -1.07
N LEU A 174 -6.08 -8.70 0.08
CA LEU A 174 -6.51 -10.10 0.16
C LEU A 174 -8.03 -10.28 0.00
N MET A 175 -8.83 -9.39 0.58
CA MET A 175 -10.30 -9.54 0.63
C MET A 175 -11.00 -8.83 -0.52
N GLY A 176 -10.34 -7.85 -1.14
CA GLY A 176 -11.00 -6.85 -1.97
C GLY A 176 -11.93 -5.95 -1.16
N PHE A 177 -12.53 -4.95 -1.82
CA PHE A 177 -13.62 -4.18 -1.23
C PHE A 177 -14.70 -3.85 -2.26
N ILE A 178 -15.92 -3.59 -1.77
CA ILE A 178 -17.03 -3.10 -2.59
C ILE A 178 -16.87 -1.59 -2.73
N ARG A 179 -16.56 -1.13 -3.95
CA ARG A 179 -16.26 0.29 -4.18
C ARG A 179 -17.38 1.23 -3.77
N GLU A 180 -18.62 0.78 -3.92
CA GLU A 180 -19.78 1.57 -3.55
C GLU A 180 -19.96 1.74 -2.04
N SER A 181 -19.27 0.96 -1.20
CA SER A 181 -19.33 1.09 0.26
C SER A 181 -18.19 1.93 0.85
N THR A 182 -17.17 2.27 0.06
CA THR A 182 -15.99 3.04 0.51
C THR A 182 -16.38 4.37 1.13
N TYR A 183 -17.23 5.15 0.45
CA TYR A 183 -17.65 6.45 0.96
C TYR A 183 -18.43 6.33 2.26
N SER A 184 -19.41 5.43 2.30
CA SER A 184 -20.23 5.22 3.50
C SER A 184 -19.38 4.73 4.68
N ALA A 185 -18.38 3.87 4.44
CA ALA A 185 -17.45 3.38 5.46
C ALA A 185 -16.51 4.49 5.99
N LEU A 186 -15.96 5.33 5.09
CA LEU A 186 -15.14 6.48 5.47
C LEU A 186 -15.97 7.52 6.24
N LYS A 187 -17.16 7.84 5.74
CA LYS A 187 -18.10 8.75 6.38
C LYS A 187 -18.52 8.26 7.77
N LEU A 188 -18.81 6.97 7.93
CA LEU A 188 -19.13 6.38 9.23
C LEU A 188 -17.96 6.51 10.20
N SER A 189 -16.74 6.25 9.74
CA SER A 189 -15.54 6.34 10.57
C SER A 189 -15.24 7.77 11.03
N ASN A 190 -15.65 8.77 10.25
CA ASN A 190 -15.48 10.18 10.58
C ASN A 190 -16.56 10.75 11.49
N ARG A 191 -17.73 10.13 11.58
CA ARG A 191 -18.77 10.58 12.52
C ARG A 191 -18.32 10.52 13.98
N ASN A 192 -17.32 9.69 14.28
CA ASN A 192 -16.76 9.53 15.62
C ASN A 192 -15.64 10.54 15.91
N THR A 193 -15.35 11.47 15.00
CA THR A 193 -14.32 12.51 15.18
C THR A 193 -14.98 13.87 15.33
N ASN A 194 -14.51 14.68 16.29
CA ASN A 194 -14.98 16.05 16.49
C ASN A 194 -14.54 17.03 15.38
N ASP A 195 -13.74 16.57 14.42
CA ASP A 195 -13.35 17.35 13.25
C ASP A 195 -14.51 17.44 12.26
N SER A 196 -14.63 18.60 11.59
CA SER A 196 -15.55 18.79 10.47
C SER A 196 -15.43 17.60 9.52
N GLY A 197 -16.51 16.84 9.31
CA GLY A 197 -16.56 15.44 8.85
C GLY A 197 -15.95 15.09 7.48
N GLU A 198 -15.18 16.00 6.90
CA GLU A 198 -14.64 16.00 5.55
C GLU A 198 -13.10 16.12 5.52
N THR A 199 -12.43 16.22 6.68
CA THR A 199 -10.95 16.22 6.73
C THR A 199 -10.41 14.79 6.94
N LEU A 200 -9.32 14.44 6.27
CA LEU A 200 -8.61 13.20 6.54
C LEU A 200 -7.88 13.33 7.87
N THR A 201 -8.09 12.38 8.78
CA THR A 201 -7.57 12.45 10.15
C THR A 201 -6.79 11.19 10.48
N ILE A 202 -5.91 11.26 11.48
CA ILE A 202 -5.15 10.09 11.92
C ILE A 202 -6.10 8.96 12.36
N SER A 203 -7.26 9.28 12.93
CA SER A 203 -8.23 8.28 13.37
C SER A 203 -8.92 7.51 12.24
N ASN A 204 -8.88 8.00 10.99
CA ASN A 204 -9.41 7.30 9.83
C ASN A 204 -8.33 6.80 8.85
N ILE A 205 -7.04 7.01 9.16
CA ILE A 205 -5.92 6.68 8.25
C ILE A 205 -5.89 5.19 7.86
N SER A 206 -6.24 4.29 8.79
CA SER A 206 -6.30 2.85 8.52
C SER A 206 -7.35 2.52 7.45
N ASN A 207 -8.47 3.23 7.44
CA ASN A 207 -9.48 3.08 6.40
C ASN A 207 -8.96 3.58 5.06
N TRP A 208 -8.24 4.71 5.04
CA TRP A 208 -7.60 5.20 3.81
C TRP A 208 -6.51 4.30 3.29
N LEU A 209 -5.74 3.66 4.17
CA LEU A 209 -4.76 2.66 3.76
C LEU A 209 -5.44 1.42 3.18
N GLN A 210 -6.53 0.98 3.81
CA GLN A 210 -7.32 -0.15 3.37
C GLN A 210 -7.98 0.14 2.01
N TYR A 211 -8.85 1.15 1.91
CA TYR A 211 -9.57 1.43 0.66
C TYR A 211 -8.68 2.07 -0.40
N GLY A 212 -7.67 2.82 0.03
CA GLY A 212 -6.88 3.64 -0.86
C GLY A 212 -6.06 2.82 -1.85
N CYS A 213 -5.37 1.79 -1.34
CA CYS A 213 -4.49 0.98 -2.16
C CYS A 213 -5.26 0.23 -3.25
N HIS A 214 -6.37 -0.40 -2.90
CA HIS A 214 -7.14 -1.21 -3.85
C HIS A 214 -7.90 -0.34 -4.85
N TRP A 215 -8.33 0.87 -4.47
CA TRP A 215 -8.91 1.82 -5.43
C TRP A 215 -7.91 2.23 -6.53
N VAL A 216 -6.67 2.55 -6.13
CA VAL A 216 -5.61 2.95 -7.07
C VAL A 216 -5.31 1.81 -8.04
N GLU A 217 -5.25 0.57 -7.54
CA GLU A 217 -5.05 -0.62 -8.35
C GLU A 217 -6.21 -0.85 -9.34
N GLU A 218 -7.45 -0.81 -8.86
CA GLU A 218 -8.66 -0.97 -9.68
C GLU A 218 -8.75 0.11 -10.78
N GLU A 219 -8.45 1.37 -10.44
CA GLU A 219 -8.47 2.49 -11.40
C GLU A 219 -7.42 2.29 -12.52
N CYS A 220 -6.27 1.68 -12.22
CA CYS A 220 -5.23 1.43 -13.21
C CYS A 220 -5.57 0.24 -14.11
N VAL A 221 -6.15 -0.82 -13.55
CA VAL A 221 -6.64 -1.97 -14.33
C VAL A 221 -7.75 -1.53 -15.28
N ALA A 222 -8.75 -0.79 -14.79
CA ALA A 222 -9.86 -0.30 -15.61
C ALA A 222 -9.40 0.60 -16.78
N LYS A 223 -8.34 1.40 -16.58
CA LYS A 223 -7.76 2.23 -17.66
C LYS A 223 -6.93 1.43 -18.67
N GLY A 224 -6.39 0.28 -18.27
CA GLY A 224 -5.55 -0.57 -19.11
C GLY A 224 -6.33 -1.50 -20.06
N GLU A 225 -7.56 -1.87 -19.70
CA GLU A 225 -8.37 -2.85 -20.45
C GLU A 225 -9.33 -2.24 -21.49
N GLY A 226 -9.37 -0.91 -21.61
CA GLY A 226 -10.32 -0.22 -22.49
C GLY A 226 -11.75 -0.23 -21.94
N ASN A 227 -12.57 0.73 -22.38
CA ASN A 227 -13.93 0.97 -21.88
C ASN A 227 -14.91 -0.22 -22.01
N ASP A 228 -14.51 -1.31 -22.65
CA ASP A 228 -15.31 -2.52 -22.82
C ASP A 228 -14.92 -3.55 -21.76
N ARG A 229 -15.48 -3.39 -20.56
CA ARG A 229 -16.30 -4.42 -19.90
C ARG A 229 -16.59 -4.05 -18.45
N ARG A 230 -17.89 -3.93 -18.17
CA ARG A 230 -18.49 -4.24 -16.86
C ARG A 230 -18.42 -5.75 -16.57
N SER A 231 -17.27 -6.37 -16.82
CA SER A 231 -16.98 -7.62 -16.13
C SER A 231 -16.57 -7.17 -14.73
N PRO A 232 -17.13 -7.76 -13.65
CA PRO A 232 -16.43 -7.68 -12.39
C PRO A 232 -15.03 -8.16 -12.73
N VAL A 233 -13.99 -7.34 -12.51
CA VAL A 233 -12.62 -7.83 -12.45
C VAL A 233 -12.75 -9.09 -11.63
N GLU A 234 -12.60 -10.27 -12.26
CA GLU A 234 -12.62 -11.54 -11.53
C GLU A 234 -11.75 -11.27 -10.33
N GLN A 235 -12.27 -11.50 -9.12
CA GLN A 235 -11.71 -11.08 -7.84
C GLN A 235 -10.31 -11.70 -7.62
N LEU A 236 -9.36 -11.34 -8.46
CA LEU A 236 -7.94 -11.49 -8.30
C LEU A 236 -7.66 -10.57 -7.14
N SER A 237 -7.53 -11.22 -6.00
CA SER A 237 -6.87 -10.68 -4.83
C SER A 237 -5.63 -9.95 -5.33
N PHE A 238 -5.57 -8.63 -5.17
CA PHE A 238 -4.37 -7.88 -5.54
C PHE A 238 -3.16 -8.43 -4.79
N TYR A 239 -3.36 -9.06 -3.63
CA TYR A 239 -2.30 -9.81 -2.96
C TYR A 239 -1.65 -10.88 -3.87
N ASP A 240 -2.41 -11.64 -4.67
CA ASP A 240 -1.83 -12.64 -5.57
C ASP A 240 -0.92 -11.99 -6.62
N ARG A 241 -1.32 -10.83 -7.16
CA ARG A 241 -0.44 -10.04 -8.03
C ARG A 241 0.86 -9.64 -7.34
N TYR A 242 0.82 -9.13 -6.11
CA TYR A 242 2.05 -8.79 -5.37
C TYR A 242 2.87 -10.02 -5.01
N LYS A 243 2.22 -11.13 -4.68
CA LYS A 243 2.87 -12.42 -4.41
C LYS A 243 3.63 -12.89 -5.65
N ASP A 244 3.01 -12.83 -6.82
CA ASP A 244 3.65 -13.20 -8.09
C ASP A 244 4.85 -12.29 -8.39
N LEU A 245 4.75 -10.98 -8.16
CA LEU A 245 5.88 -10.05 -8.31
C LEU A 245 7.05 -10.44 -7.41
N VAL A 246 6.78 -10.82 -6.16
CA VAL A 246 7.80 -11.29 -5.22
C VAL A 246 8.40 -12.61 -5.69
N GLU A 247 7.57 -13.59 -6.04
CA GLU A 247 8.03 -14.92 -6.48
C GLU A 247 8.85 -14.87 -7.76
N LEU A 248 8.40 -14.09 -8.76
CA LEU A 248 9.16 -13.85 -10.00
C LEU A 248 10.49 -13.15 -9.72
N SER A 249 10.50 -12.15 -8.82
CA SER A 249 11.75 -11.47 -8.47
C SER A 249 12.77 -12.39 -7.80
N THR A 250 12.31 -13.40 -7.06
CA THR A 250 13.20 -14.40 -6.43
C THR A 250 13.64 -15.50 -7.38
N ALA A 251 12.90 -15.77 -8.46
CA ALA A 251 13.24 -16.80 -9.44
C ALA A 251 14.34 -16.36 -10.43
N LEU A 252 14.58 -15.05 -10.54
CA LEU A 252 15.62 -14.48 -11.42
C LEU A 252 17.06 -14.64 -10.88
N ASP A 253 17.22 -15.18 -9.67
CA ASP A 253 18.53 -15.41 -9.00
C ASP A 253 19.08 -16.84 -9.22
N VAL A 254 18.48 -17.64 -10.11
CA VAL A 254 18.89 -19.03 -10.43
C VAL A 254 19.58 -19.12 -11.78
#